data_AF-A0A2H3IKG8-F1
#
_entry.id   AF-A0A2H3IKG8-F1
#
_cell.length_a   1.000
_cell.length_b   1.000
_cell.length_c   1.000
_cell.angle_alpha   90.00
_cell.angle_beta   90.00
_cell.angle_gamma   90.00
#
_symmetry.space_group_name_H-M   'P 1'
#
loop_
_entity.id
_entity.type
_entity.pdbx_description
1 polymer ?
#
loop_
_entity_poly.entity_id
_entity_poly.type
_entity_poly.pdbx_seq_one_letter_code
_entity_poly.pdbx_strand_id
1 'polypeptide(L)'
;MTAPVAYQPVVHLSLQLPNWLILTQLNVWQATLINSLILGMSHFFTDDENNHDNDDEEEDSAYLPRYLSPPLSRNSSPLPPSLHPTSLQQRTPHYPWIDLFPHAGMRDTLIRVGSRLDVHDFCADMLGSMFSHPSSNQTGSGFMVWGESWLVESWEMSEGFVRKYAWLLEDEGCEDMIRATNRWRERRGEELLVVC
;
A
#
# COMPACT_ATOMS: atom_id res chain seq x y z
N MET A 1 -51.83 12.79 -30.16
CA MET A 1 -51.81 12.54 -28.70
C MET A 1 -50.61 11.64 -28.43
N THR A 2 -49.51 12.22 -27.96
CA THR A 2 -48.30 11.49 -27.55
C THR A 2 -48.00 11.93 -26.12
N ALA A 3 -47.99 10.97 -25.20
CA ALA A 3 -47.77 11.23 -23.78
C ALA A 3 -46.31 11.68 -23.54
N PRO A 4 -46.05 12.61 -22.61
CA PRO A 4 -44.69 12.97 -22.25
C PRO A 4 -44.02 11.81 -21.49
N VAL A 5 -42.82 11.44 -21.94
CA VAL A 5 -41.96 10.46 -21.28
C VAL A 5 -41.57 11.00 -19.91
N ALA A 6 -41.91 10.26 -18.85
CA ALA A 6 -41.49 10.58 -17.50
C ALA A 6 -39.96 10.44 -17.40
N TYR A 7 -39.28 11.55 -17.14
CA TYR A 7 -37.87 11.57 -16.79
C TYR A 7 -37.70 10.80 -15.47
N GLN A 8 -37.00 9.67 -15.50
CA GLN A 8 -36.56 9.05 -14.26
C GLN A 8 -35.43 9.89 -13.66
N PRO A 9 -35.47 10.20 -12.35
CA PRO A 9 -34.40 10.95 -11.73
C PRO A 9 -33.12 10.10 -11.79
N VAL A 10 -32.07 10.69 -12.33
CA VAL A 10 -30.71 10.17 -12.24
C VAL A 10 -30.45 9.90 -10.76
N VAL A 11 -30.09 8.65 -10.44
CA VAL A 11 -29.66 8.28 -9.09
C VAL A 11 -28.43 9.12 -8.80
N HIS A 12 -28.60 10.18 -8.02
CA HIS A 12 -27.50 10.98 -7.52
C HIS A 12 -26.77 10.08 -6.54
N LEU A 13 -25.69 9.41 -6.99
CA LEU A 13 -24.73 8.80 -6.09
C LEU A 13 -24.21 9.94 -5.21
N SER A 14 -24.73 9.99 -3.98
CA SER A 14 -24.26 10.94 -2.98
C SER A 14 -22.88 10.44 -2.57
N LEU A 15 -21.84 11.02 -3.19
CA LEU A 15 -20.43 10.85 -2.81
C LEU A 15 -20.25 11.54 -1.45
N GLN A 16 -20.76 10.92 -0.38
CA GLN A 16 -20.72 11.46 0.99
C GLN A 16 -19.42 11.10 1.73
N LEU A 17 -18.42 10.55 1.03
CA LEU A 17 -17.06 10.56 1.55
C LEU A 17 -16.43 11.91 1.21
N PRO A 18 -15.64 12.52 2.11
CA PRO A 18 -14.90 13.72 1.78
C PRO A 18 -14.01 13.42 0.56
N ASN A 19 -14.06 14.26 -0.48
CA ASN A 19 -13.24 14.09 -1.70
C ASN A 19 -11.75 13.84 -1.39
N TRP A 20 -11.25 14.34 -0.27
CA TRP A 20 -9.87 14.15 0.18
C TRP A 20 -9.54 12.72 0.62
N LEU A 21 -10.49 11.94 1.13
CA LEU A 21 -10.26 10.54 1.52
C LEU A 21 -10.03 9.68 0.28
N ILE A 22 -10.86 9.86 -0.76
CA ILE A 22 -10.71 9.15 -2.03
C ILE A 22 -9.38 9.54 -2.69
N LEU A 23 -9.03 10.82 -2.66
CA LEU A 23 -7.75 11.30 -3.22
C LEU A 23 -6.53 10.73 -2.48
N THR A 24 -6.57 10.62 -1.15
CA THR A 24 -5.47 10.04 -0.39
C THR A 24 -5.29 8.55 -0.69
N GLN A 25 -6.38 7.79 -0.78
CA GLN A 25 -6.35 6.39 -1.20
C GLN A 25 -5.78 6.23 -2.63
N LEU A 26 -6.23 7.07 -3.56
CA LEU A 26 -5.71 7.09 -4.94
C LEU A 26 -4.20 7.39 -4.98
N ASN A 27 -3.71 8.29 -4.13
CA ASN A 27 -2.27 8.59 -4.05
C ASN A 27 -1.46 7.38 -3.58
N VAL A 28 -1.96 6.60 -2.62
CA VAL A 28 -1.28 5.37 -2.19
C VAL A 28 -1.24 4.35 -3.32
N TRP A 29 -2.37 4.14 -3.99
CA TRP A 29 -2.45 3.23 -5.15
C TRP A 29 -1.50 3.67 -6.29
N GLN A 30 -1.47 4.96 -6.59
CA GLN A 30 -0.55 5.51 -7.58
C GLN A 30 0.91 5.30 -7.15
N ALA A 31 1.23 5.49 -5.88
CA ALA A 31 2.56 5.28 -5.34
C ALA A 31 3.02 3.81 -5.48
N THR A 32 2.13 2.85 -5.22
CA THR A 32 2.43 1.42 -5.41
C THR A 32 2.68 1.07 -6.87
N LEU A 33 1.90 1.63 -7.80
CA LEU A 33 2.11 1.45 -9.24
C LEU A 33 3.45 2.03 -9.69
N ILE A 34 3.79 3.25 -9.28
CA ILE A 34 5.05 3.91 -9.64
C ILE A 34 6.24 3.09 -9.15
N ASN A 35 6.23 2.64 -7.88
CA ASN A 35 7.34 1.84 -7.34
C ASN A 35 7.46 0.49 -8.06
N SER A 36 6.36 -0.14 -8.48
CA SER A 36 6.45 -1.37 -9.29
C SER A 36 7.07 -1.15 -10.66
N LEU A 37 6.80 -0.02 -11.31
CA LEU A 37 7.40 0.32 -12.59
C LEU A 37 8.91 0.54 -12.43
N ILE A 38 9.34 1.23 -11.37
CA ILE A 38 10.76 1.43 -11.04
C ILE A 38 11.47 0.09 -10.81
N LEU A 39 10.80 -0.84 -10.14
CA LEU A 39 11.34 -2.15 -9.79
C LEU A 39 11.18 -3.20 -10.91
N GLY A 40 10.52 -2.86 -12.03
CA GLY A 40 10.24 -3.81 -13.11
C GLY A 40 9.22 -4.91 -12.74
N MET A 41 8.38 -4.65 -11.74
CA MET A 41 7.36 -5.56 -11.21
C MET A 41 5.94 -5.23 -11.71
N SER A 42 5.79 -4.57 -12.86
CA SER A 42 4.46 -4.17 -13.37
C SER A 42 3.51 -5.35 -13.63
N HIS A 43 4.06 -6.53 -13.91
CA HIS A 43 3.30 -7.77 -14.09
C HIS A 43 2.51 -8.18 -12.85
N PHE A 44 2.89 -7.68 -11.65
CA PHE A 44 2.16 -7.89 -10.41
C PHE A 44 0.75 -7.27 -10.42
N PHE A 45 0.51 -6.26 -11.27
CA PHE A 45 -0.77 -5.53 -11.34
C PHE A 45 -1.57 -5.82 -12.60
N THR A 46 -1.09 -6.71 -13.46
CA THR A 46 -1.80 -7.11 -14.67
C THR A 46 -2.36 -8.50 -14.45
N ASP A 47 -3.67 -8.61 -14.24
CA ASP A 47 -4.34 -9.91 -14.26
C ASP A 47 -4.08 -10.58 -15.61
N ASP A 48 -3.48 -11.76 -15.60
CA ASP A 48 -3.33 -12.56 -16.81
C ASP A 48 -4.71 -13.19 -17.09
N GLU A 49 -5.61 -12.41 -17.71
CA GLU A 49 -6.97 -12.82 -18.11
C GLU A 49 -7.00 -14.08 -19.00
N ASN A 50 -5.84 -14.58 -19.44
CA ASN A 50 -5.71 -15.75 -20.31
C ASN A 50 -5.69 -17.10 -19.61
N ASN A 51 -5.76 -17.17 -18.27
CA ASN A 51 -5.69 -18.46 -17.54
C ASN A 51 -7.03 -18.95 -16.97
N HIS A 52 -8.16 -18.48 -17.50
CA HIS A 52 -9.53 -18.74 -17.03
C HIS A 52 -10.13 -20.12 -17.42
N ASP A 53 -9.32 -21.16 -17.63
CA ASP A 53 -9.83 -22.47 -18.08
C ASP A 53 -9.64 -23.64 -17.09
N ASN A 54 -9.14 -23.42 -15.87
CA ASN A 54 -9.14 -24.48 -14.85
C ASN A 54 -9.72 -23.98 -13.52
N ASP A 55 -10.93 -24.45 -13.20
CA ASP A 55 -11.64 -24.30 -11.92
C ASP A 55 -10.94 -25.04 -10.74
N ASP A 56 -9.62 -25.18 -10.77
CA ASP A 56 -8.85 -25.67 -9.63
C ASP A 56 -8.42 -24.43 -8.82
N GLU A 57 -8.79 -24.39 -7.55
CA GLU A 57 -8.43 -23.39 -6.53
C GLU A 57 -6.91 -23.36 -6.26
N GLU A 58 -6.09 -23.21 -7.30
CA GLU A 58 -4.65 -22.99 -7.18
C GLU A 58 -4.49 -21.53 -6.74
N GLU A 59 -4.56 -21.32 -5.42
CA GLU A 59 -4.33 -20.07 -4.71
C GLU A 59 -3.25 -19.26 -5.45
N ASP A 60 -3.72 -18.19 -6.09
CA ASP A 60 -3.05 -17.47 -7.16
C ASP A 60 -1.55 -17.30 -6.86
N SER A 61 -0.70 -18.03 -7.61
CA SER A 61 0.72 -18.21 -7.28
C SER A 61 1.47 -16.87 -7.17
N ALA A 62 0.93 -15.79 -7.74
CA ALA A 62 1.42 -14.42 -7.60
C ALA A 62 1.41 -13.91 -6.14
N TYR A 63 0.55 -14.49 -5.29
CA TYR A 63 0.39 -14.15 -3.87
C TYR A 63 1.12 -15.13 -2.94
N LEU A 64 1.99 -16.01 -3.42
CA LEU A 64 2.79 -16.84 -2.52
C LEU A 64 4.13 -16.16 -2.18
N PRO A 65 4.64 -16.30 -0.94
CA PRO A 65 5.91 -15.72 -0.52
C PRO A 65 7.12 -16.50 -1.08
N ARG A 66 7.23 -16.56 -2.42
CA ARG A 66 8.28 -17.31 -3.15
C ARG A 66 9.29 -16.38 -3.83
N TYR A 67 9.07 -15.07 -3.77
CA TYR A 67 9.89 -14.08 -4.44
C TYR A 67 11.17 -13.76 -3.65
N LEU A 68 12.30 -13.67 -4.37
CA LEU A 68 13.58 -13.20 -3.86
C LEU A 68 14.00 -11.96 -4.65
N SER A 69 14.27 -10.87 -3.95
CA SER A 69 14.65 -9.63 -4.62
C SER A 69 15.99 -9.82 -5.33
N PRO A 70 16.09 -9.44 -6.62
CA PRO A 70 17.34 -9.58 -7.36
C PRO A 70 18.40 -8.63 -6.78
N PRO A 71 19.70 -9.00 -6.83
CA PRO A 71 20.76 -8.08 -6.45
C PRO A 71 20.79 -6.87 -7.40
N LEU A 72 21.30 -5.74 -6.91
CA LEU A 72 21.48 -4.54 -7.74
C LEU A 72 22.32 -4.87 -8.98
N SER A 73 21.72 -4.71 -10.16
CA SER A 73 22.43 -4.86 -11.42
C SER A 73 23.29 -3.62 -11.68
N ARG A 74 24.57 -3.83 -12.04
CA ARG A 74 25.46 -2.73 -12.45
C ARG A 74 25.08 -2.13 -13.82
N ASN A 75 24.22 -2.82 -14.58
CA ASN A 75 23.89 -2.49 -15.96
C ASN A 75 22.47 -1.94 -16.14
N SER A 76 21.67 -1.85 -15.08
CA SER A 76 20.33 -1.24 -15.11
C SER A 76 20.39 0.24 -14.77
N SER A 77 19.32 0.98 -15.13
CA SER A 77 19.10 2.32 -14.61
C SER A 77 19.26 2.34 -13.08
N PRO A 78 19.86 3.39 -12.50
CA PRO A 78 20.08 3.46 -11.06
C PRO A 78 18.72 3.50 -10.34
N LEU A 79 18.49 2.51 -9.50
CA LEU A 79 17.34 2.50 -8.61
C LEU A 79 17.48 3.62 -7.57
N PRO A 80 16.38 4.23 -7.11
CA PRO A 80 16.40 5.09 -5.93
C PRO A 80 17.02 4.34 -4.73
N PRO A 81 17.89 4.95 -3.92
CA PRO A 81 18.57 4.27 -2.82
C PRO A 81 17.64 3.61 -1.80
N SER A 82 16.48 4.22 -1.56
CA SER A 82 15.39 3.72 -0.70
C SER A 82 14.76 2.42 -1.20
N LEU A 83 14.80 2.17 -2.51
CA LEU A 83 14.27 0.97 -3.15
C LEU A 83 15.35 -0.10 -3.39
N HIS A 84 16.59 0.13 -2.95
CA HIS A 84 17.61 -0.91 -3.00
C HIS A 84 17.18 -2.13 -2.16
N PRO A 85 17.40 -3.37 -2.66
CA PRO A 85 17.05 -4.57 -1.93
C PRO A 85 17.94 -4.72 -0.70
N THR A 86 17.34 -4.99 0.45
CA THR A 86 18.07 -5.32 1.67
C THR A 86 18.74 -6.68 1.55
N SER A 87 19.62 -6.95 2.50
CA SER A 87 20.22 -8.27 2.68
C SER A 87 19.19 -9.36 2.99
N LEU A 88 18.10 -9.03 3.71
CA LEU A 88 17.08 -10.00 4.09
C LEU A 88 16.19 -10.37 2.89
N GLN A 89 15.78 -9.36 2.12
CA GLN A 89 15.05 -9.48 0.86
C GLN A 89 15.72 -10.40 -0.17
N GLN A 90 17.06 -10.36 -0.26
CA GLN A 90 17.83 -11.21 -1.17
C GLN A 90 17.98 -12.67 -0.72
N ARG A 91 17.69 -12.99 0.56
CA ARG A 91 17.94 -14.32 1.15
C ARG A 91 16.69 -15.03 1.63
N THR A 92 15.57 -14.32 1.75
CA THR A 92 14.34 -14.83 2.35
C THR A 92 13.21 -14.68 1.36
N PRO A 93 12.60 -15.78 0.89
CA PRO A 93 11.41 -15.71 0.06
C PRO A 93 10.28 -14.95 0.76
N HIS A 94 9.63 -14.02 0.06
CA HIS A 94 8.60 -13.15 0.61
C HIS A 94 7.60 -12.70 -0.47
N TYR A 95 6.60 -11.91 -0.08
CA TYR A 95 5.61 -11.37 -1.01
C TYR A 95 6.18 -10.18 -1.81
N PRO A 96 6.09 -10.15 -3.15
CA PRO A 96 6.66 -9.08 -3.98
C PRO A 96 6.19 -7.67 -3.62
N TRP A 97 4.94 -7.52 -3.13
CA TRP A 97 4.40 -6.21 -2.78
C TRP A 97 5.15 -5.52 -1.64
N ILE A 98 5.88 -6.27 -0.81
CA ILE A 98 6.71 -5.71 0.27
C ILE A 98 7.80 -4.79 -0.32
N ASP A 99 8.34 -5.13 -1.49
CA ASP A 99 9.41 -4.36 -2.14
C ASP A 99 8.96 -2.98 -2.60
N LEU A 100 7.63 -2.75 -2.69
CA LEU A 100 7.04 -1.48 -3.12
C LEU A 100 7.19 -0.36 -2.08
N PHE A 101 7.57 -0.66 -0.84
CA PHE A 101 7.77 0.38 0.17
C PHE A 101 9.20 0.94 0.15
N PRO A 102 9.38 2.27 0.28
CA PRO A 102 10.71 2.88 0.28
C PRO A 102 11.48 2.68 1.60
N HIS A 103 10.87 2.12 2.63
CA HIS A 103 11.48 2.00 3.95
C HIS A 103 12.04 0.58 4.19
N ALA A 104 13.37 0.44 4.15
CA ALA A 104 14.06 -0.83 4.33
C ALA A 104 13.72 -1.58 5.64
N GLY A 105 13.65 -0.89 6.79
CA GLY A 105 13.35 -1.53 8.08
C GLY A 105 11.96 -2.17 8.13
N MET A 106 10.91 -1.40 7.76
CA MET A 106 9.56 -1.92 7.56
C MET A 106 9.50 -3.13 6.63
N ARG A 107 10.19 -3.11 5.48
CA ARG A 107 10.24 -4.26 4.56
C ARG A 107 10.80 -5.49 5.25
N ASP A 108 11.93 -5.34 5.93
CA ASP A 108 12.55 -6.44 6.68
C ASP A 108 11.63 -6.96 7.80
N THR A 109 10.90 -6.06 8.47
CA THR A 109 9.95 -6.42 9.53
C THR A 109 8.78 -7.25 8.97
N LEU A 110 8.20 -6.82 7.84
CA LEU A 110 7.14 -7.56 7.14
C LEU A 110 7.63 -8.96 6.71
N ILE A 111 8.87 -9.06 6.21
CA ILE A 111 9.47 -10.35 5.85
C ILE A 111 9.64 -11.25 7.07
N ARG A 112 10.07 -10.72 8.21
CA ARG A 112 10.22 -11.49 9.47
C ARG A 112 8.89 -12.00 10.01
N VAL A 113 7.83 -11.20 9.89
CA VAL A 113 6.48 -11.63 10.30
C VAL A 113 5.97 -12.76 9.41
N GLY A 114 6.25 -12.69 8.10
CA GLY A 114 5.97 -13.76 7.15
C GLY A 114 4.50 -14.19 7.16
N SER A 115 4.25 -15.50 7.25
CA SER A 115 2.89 -16.08 7.21
C SER A 115 2.01 -15.74 8.42
N ARG A 116 2.54 -15.07 9.45
CA ARG A 116 1.73 -14.57 10.57
C ARG A 116 0.98 -13.29 10.21
N LEU A 117 1.33 -12.64 9.11
CA LEU A 117 0.63 -11.47 8.59
C LEU A 117 -0.60 -11.94 7.81
N ASP A 118 -1.78 -11.46 8.19
CA ASP A 118 -2.94 -11.52 7.32
C ASP A 118 -2.74 -10.48 6.20
N VAL A 119 -2.32 -10.97 5.03
CA VAL A 119 -1.98 -10.11 3.87
C VAL A 119 -3.22 -9.39 3.35
N HIS A 120 -4.39 -10.02 3.39
CA HIS A 120 -5.62 -9.41 2.89
C HIS A 120 -6.04 -8.25 3.79
N ASP A 121 -6.04 -8.46 5.10
CA ASP A 121 -6.32 -7.43 6.10
C ASP A 121 -5.30 -6.28 6.05
N PHE A 122 -4.01 -6.61 5.90
CA PHE A 122 -2.95 -5.61 5.77
C PHE A 122 -3.12 -4.74 4.52
N CYS A 123 -3.36 -5.35 3.35
CA CYS A 123 -3.56 -4.62 2.10
C CYS A 123 -4.82 -3.76 2.13
N ALA A 124 -5.91 -4.26 2.72
CA ALA A 124 -7.15 -3.50 2.89
C ALA A 124 -6.93 -2.26 3.77
N ASP A 125 -6.24 -2.42 4.91
CA ASP A 125 -5.92 -1.30 5.79
C ASP A 125 -4.92 -0.33 5.18
N MET A 126 -3.89 -0.83 4.48
CA MET A 126 -2.88 -0.02 3.80
C MET A 126 -3.52 0.99 2.86
N LEU A 127 -4.50 0.55 2.08
CA LEU A 127 -5.26 1.36 1.12
C LEU A 127 -6.48 2.04 1.75
N GLY A 128 -6.59 2.04 3.08
CA GLY A 128 -7.67 2.68 3.82
C GLY A 128 -9.06 2.20 3.40
N SER A 129 -9.22 0.90 3.16
CA SER A 129 -10.47 0.28 2.74
C SER A 129 -11.00 0.73 1.36
N MET A 130 -10.14 1.24 0.47
CA MET A 130 -10.51 1.64 -0.90
C MET A 130 -11.26 0.53 -1.68
N PHE A 131 -10.95 -0.74 -1.39
CA PHE A 131 -11.56 -1.92 -1.99
C PHE A 131 -12.52 -2.67 -1.04
N SER A 132 -12.79 -2.14 0.15
CA SER A 132 -13.67 -2.79 1.14
C SER A 132 -15.10 -2.28 1.03
N HIS A 133 -16.06 -3.09 1.50
CA HIS A 133 -17.48 -2.73 1.48
C HIS A 133 -17.76 -1.44 2.29
N PRO A 134 -18.63 -0.53 1.81
CA PRO A 134 -18.95 0.75 2.47
C PRO A 134 -19.54 0.66 3.88
N SER A 135 -19.85 -0.54 4.38
CA SER A 135 -20.38 -0.79 5.71
C SER A 135 -19.31 -0.92 6.80
N SER A 136 -18.01 -0.94 6.45
CA SER A 136 -16.95 -0.85 7.45
C SER A 136 -16.89 0.58 7.97
N ASN A 137 -17.19 0.78 9.27
CA ASN A 137 -17.04 2.07 9.96
C ASN A 137 -15.56 2.49 10.13
N GLN A 138 -14.66 2.07 9.24
CA GLN A 138 -13.23 2.35 9.28
C GLN A 138 -12.90 3.57 8.42
N THR A 139 -13.49 4.71 8.75
CA THR A 139 -13.08 5.99 8.17
C THR A 139 -11.76 6.43 8.81
N GLY A 140 -10.66 6.38 8.06
CA GLY A 140 -9.41 7.05 8.42
C GLY A 140 -8.24 6.16 8.88
N SER A 141 -8.22 4.86 8.52
CA SER A 141 -7.03 4.00 8.65
C SER A 141 -6.25 3.94 7.33
N GLY A 142 -4.95 3.62 7.40
CA GLY A 142 -4.07 3.42 6.26
C GLY A 142 -2.93 4.42 6.11
N PHE A 143 -2.24 4.30 4.97
CA PHE A 143 -1.17 5.21 4.57
C PHE A 143 -1.72 6.42 3.83
N MET A 144 -0.91 7.48 3.78
CA MET A 144 -1.07 8.62 2.89
C MET A 144 0.27 8.89 2.22
N VAL A 145 0.24 9.28 0.95
CA VAL A 145 1.44 9.64 0.18
C VAL A 145 1.29 11.07 -0.33
N TRP A 146 2.26 11.92 0.02
CA TRP A 146 2.24 13.37 -0.21
C TRP A 146 3.26 13.85 -1.24
N GLY A 147 4.08 12.95 -1.78
CA GLY A 147 5.14 13.26 -2.73
C GLY A 147 5.62 12.01 -3.46
N GLU A 148 6.90 11.98 -3.84
CA GLU A 148 7.44 10.87 -4.62
C GLU A 148 7.41 9.55 -3.85
N SER A 149 6.90 8.50 -4.48
CA SER A 149 6.62 7.21 -3.84
C SER A 149 7.87 6.48 -3.36
N TRP A 150 9.03 6.77 -3.93
CA TRP A 150 10.31 6.22 -3.51
C TRP A 150 10.97 7.00 -2.37
N LEU A 151 10.36 8.06 -1.84
CA LEU A 151 10.92 8.83 -0.72
C LEU A 151 10.21 8.46 0.58
N VAL A 152 10.94 8.00 1.59
CA VAL A 152 10.35 7.65 2.91
C VAL A 152 9.61 8.84 3.50
N GLU A 153 10.14 10.04 3.35
CA GLU A 153 9.56 11.29 3.83
C GLU A 153 8.22 11.66 3.22
N SER A 154 7.85 11.05 2.09
CA SER A 154 6.57 11.28 1.42
C SER A 154 5.44 10.43 1.98
N TRP A 155 5.74 9.44 2.81
CA TRP A 155 4.76 8.53 3.39
C TRP A 155 4.37 8.98 4.81
N GLU A 156 3.08 8.87 5.09
CA GLU A 156 2.48 9.11 6.40
C GLU A 156 1.58 7.92 6.77
N MET A 157 1.61 7.52 8.03
CA MET A 157 0.67 6.54 8.59
C MET A 157 -0.40 7.25 9.42
N SER A 158 -1.65 6.89 9.21
CA SER A 158 -2.75 7.32 10.09
C SER A 158 -2.59 6.75 11.51
N GLU A 159 -3.18 7.42 12.50
CA GLU A 159 -3.19 6.96 13.88
C GLU A 159 -3.82 5.55 14.03
N GLY A 160 -4.91 5.29 13.32
CA GLY A 160 -5.58 3.98 13.33
C GLY A 160 -4.69 2.87 12.81
N PHE A 161 -3.93 3.14 11.74
CA PHE A 161 -2.96 2.19 11.20
C PHE A 161 -1.83 1.91 12.20
N VAL A 162 -1.23 2.96 12.77
CA VAL A 162 -0.16 2.82 13.78
C VAL A 162 -0.65 2.04 15.00
N ARG A 163 -1.89 2.27 15.45
CA ARG A 163 -2.45 1.54 16.60
C ARG A 163 -2.59 0.04 16.36
N LYS A 164 -2.96 -0.36 15.14
CA LYS A 164 -3.12 -1.79 14.77
C LYS A 164 -1.79 -2.46 14.46
N TYR A 165 -0.87 -1.74 13.83
CA TYR A 165 0.40 -2.25 13.33
C TYR A 165 1.61 -1.66 14.07
N ALA A 166 1.47 -1.34 15.36
CA ALA A 166 2.55 -0.74 16.17
C ALA A 166 3.85 -1.57 16.13
N TRP A 167 3.70 -2.90 16.04
CA TRP A 167 4.80 -3.85 15.88
C TRP A 167 5.66 -3.62 14.63
N LEU A 168 5.16 -2.95 13.58
CA LEU A 168 5.98 -2.54 12.43
C LEU A 168 7.05 -1.51 12.81
N LEU A 169 6.86 -0.84 13.94
CA LEU A 169 7.66 0.30 14.38
C LEU A 169 8.58 -0.05 15.56
N GLU A 170 8.51 -1.29 16.06
CA GLU A 170 9.31 -1.76 17.20
C GLU A 170 10.77 -2.05 16.83
N ASP A 171 11.06 -2.39 15.57
CA ASP A 171 12.42 -2.68 15.10
C ASP A 171 13.26 -1.40 14.94
N GLU A 172 14.57 -1.50 15.25
CA GLU A 172 15.52 -0.40 15.06
C GLU A 172 15.50 0.09 13.60
N GLY A 173 15.31 1.41 13.44
CA GLY A 173 15.30 2.07 12.13
C GLY A 173 13.91 2.48 11.63
N CYS A 174 12.81 2.07 12.27
CA CYS A 174 11.46 2.53 11.90
C CYS A 174 11.10 3.93 12.44
N GLU A 175 11.99 4.56 13.22
CA GLU A 175 11.86 5.94 13.72
C GLU A 175 11.67 6.95 12.58
N ASP A 176 12.30 6.71 11.43
CA ASP A 176 12.20 7.60 10.27
C ASP A 176 10.78 7.67 9.71
N MET A 177 9.99 6.59 9.83
CA MET A 177 8.58 6.58 9.42
C MET A 177 7.70 7.39 10.37
N ILE A 178 7.94 7.30 11.68
CA ILE A 178 7.24 8.15 12.66
C ILE A 178 7.64 9.61 12.48
N ARG A 179 8.92 9.88 12.24
CA ARG A 179 9.40 11.23 11.93
C ARG A 179 8.76 11.76 10.65
N ALA A 180 8.66 10.96 9.59
CA ALA A 180 7.98 11.32 8.34
C ALA A 180 6.50 11.61 8.57
N THR A 181 5.82 10.73 9.29
CA THR A 181 4.41 10.86 9.65
C THR A 181 4.15 12.16 10.42
N ASN A 182 4.95 12.41 11.47
CA ASN A 182 4.81 13.59 12.31
C ASN A 182 5.08 14.90 11.57
N ARG A 183 6.01 14.93 10.60
CA ARG A 183 6.23 16.12 9.75
C ARG A 183 4.98 16.54 8.99
N TRP A 184 4.18 15.60 8.49
CA TRP A 184 2.96 15.91 7.76
C TRP A 184 1.81 16.30 8.70
N ARG A 185 1.69 15.62 9.83
CA ARG A 185 0.73 15.96 10.89
C ARG A 185 0.95 17.38 11.41
N GLU A 186 2.19 17.76 11.72
CA GLU A 186 2.54 19.12 12.15
C GLU A 186 2.14 20.19 11.13
N ARG A 187 2.36 19.93 9.82
CA ARG A 187 1.98 20.86 8.75
C ARG A 187 0.48 21.12 8.69
N ARG A 188 -0.34 20.16 9.16
CA ARG A 188 -1.80 20.29 9.26
C ARG A 188 -2.27 20.73 10.65
N GLY A 189 -1.35 20.94 11.60
CA GLY A 189 -1.67 21.30 12.98
C GLY A 189 -2.27 20.15 13.80
N GLU A 190 -2.00 18.91 13.42
CA GLU A 190 -2.41 17.71 14.16
C GLU A 190 -1.40 17.36 15.26
N GLU A 191 -1.87 16.68 16.31
CA GLU A 191 -1.01 16.17 17.39
C GLU A 191 -0.03 15.11 16.87
N LEU A 192 1.18 15.08 17.43
CA LEU A 192 2.20 14.10 17.07
C LEU A 192 1.76 12.68 17.45
N LEU A 193 2.02 11.71 16.57
CA LEU A 193 1.96 10.31 16.95
C LEU A 193 3.12 9.95 17.85
N VAL A 194 2.78 9.32 18.97
CA VAL A 194 3.71 8.70 19.91
C VAL A 194 3.44 7.21 19.87
N VAL A 195 4.47 6.42 19.56
CA VAL A 195 4.43 4.96 19.64
C VAL A 195 4.94 4.60 21.04
N CYS A 196 4.11 3.92 21.82
CA CYS A 196 4.40 3.52 23.19
C CYS A 196 4.99 2.12 23.25
#